data_AF-A0A8B7E026-F1
#
_entry.id   AF-A0A8B7E026-F1
#
_cell.length_a   1.000
_cell.length_b   1.000
_cell.length_c   1.000
_cell.angle_alpha   90.00
_cell.angle_beta   90.00
_cell.angle_gamma   90.00
#
_symmetry.space_group_name_H-M   'P 1'
#
loop_
_entity.id
_entity.type
_entity.pdbx_description
1 polymer ?
#
loop_
_entity_poly.entity_id
_entity_poly.type
_entity_poly.pdbx_seq_one_letter_code
_entity_poly.pdbx_strand_id
1 'polypeptide(L)'
;MSDSESDQSSQFSMMEEFVTDLASWSCSFNITLTALAALLTILRKIRPDLPKSPKTVMQSEIYKKEVRDSSYCYFGIKQGIVNRLSQLVAKGTTVNQVIMLQFNIDGLPLFKSSKIQLWPILCLMEHFDGVVQTNREPFTVALYCGNSKPTDINAFLKDFVEEIKDLQETGIIFNNVCYEIKISALVCDTPARAFIKCIKGHSAYHGCDKCVQHGFYAGRTTFPETGAALRTDSSFLEMKDQKHHYGKSPLVAIPSLGMISQ
;
A
#
# COMPACT_ATOMS: atom_id res chain seq x y z
N MET A 1 -11.51 54.20 -9.05
CA MET A 1 -11.67 52.79 -9.50
C MET A 1 -10.67 51.93 -8.73
N SER A 2 -10.87 51.80 -7.41
CA SER A 2 -9.88 51.16 -6.53
C SER A 2 -10.49 50.46 -5.30
N ASP A 3 -11.82 50.32 -5.23
CA ASP A 3 -12.53 49.64 -4.10
C ASP A 3 -13.09 48.26 -4.47
N SER A 4 -12.95 47.80 -5.71
CA SER A 4 -13.59 46.57 -6.21
C SER A 4 -12.67 45.33 -6.28
N GLU A 5 -11.36 45.49 -6.10
CA GLU A 5 -10.39 44.38 -6.12
C GLU A 5 -10.15 43.76 -4.73
N SER A 6 -10.30 44.55 -3.65
CA SER A 6 -10.13 44.07 -2.27
C SER A 6 -11.22 43.08 -1.85
N ASP A 7 -12.48 43.37 -2.19
CA ASP A 7 -13.64 42.54 -1.82
C ASP A 7 -13.65 41.16 -2.50
N GLN A 8 -13.22 41.06 -3.75
CA GLN A 8 -13.17 39.78 -4.48
C GLN A 8 -12.10 38.83 -3.91
N SER A 9 -10.96 39.36 -3.47
CA SER A 9 -9.91 38.55 -2.83
C SER A 9 -10.37 37.99 -1.48
N SER A 10 -11.15 38.75 -0.72
CA SER A 10 -11.67 38.34 0.59
C SER A 10 -12.73 37.22 0.47
N GLN A 11 -13.62 37.33 -0.53
CA GLN A 11 -14.64 36.31 -0.79
C GLN A 11 -14.04 34.99 -1.30
N PHE A 12 -12.98 35.07 -2.10
CA PHE A 12 -12.26 33.89 -2.58
C PHE A 12 -11.54 33.17 -1.42
N SER A 13 -10.88 33.92 -0.54
CA SER A 13 -10.22 33.40 0.67
C SER A 13 -11.20 32.71 1.62
N MET A 14 -12.36 33.31 1.89
CA MET A 14 -13.39 32.70 2.75
C MET A 14 -13.99 31.41 2.15
N MET A 15 -13.98 31.28 0.82
CA MET A 15 -14.48 30.08 0.15
C MET A 15 -13.51 28.91 0.28
N GLU A 16 -12.21 29.15 0.11
CA GLU A 16 -11.19 28.12 0.32
C GLU A 16 -11.18 27.62 1.76
N GLU A 17 -11.32 28.52 2.73
CA GLU A 17 -11.39 28.17 4.16
C GLU A 17 -12.61 27.27 4.45
N PHE A 18 -13.79 27.63 3.95
CA PHE A 18 -15.00 26.82 4.13
C PHE A 18 -14.90 25.43 3.48
N VAL A 19 -14.32 25.32 2.28
CA VAL A 19 -14.12 24.03 1.60
C VAL A 19 -13.14 23.16 2.39
N THR A 20 -12.09 23.77 2.96
CA THR A 20 -11.09 23.10 3.80
C THR A 20 -11.72 22.58 5.10
N ASP A 21 -12.54 23.38 5.76
CA ASP A 21 -13.27 22.97 6.96
C ASP A 21 -14.25 21.82 6.68
N LEU A 22 -14.96 21.89 5.55
CA LEU A 22 -15.89 20.84 5.14
C LEU A 22 -15.15 19.52 4.84
N ALA A 23 -13.96 19.60 4.22
CA ALA A 23 -13.11 18.44 3.99
C ALA A 23 -12.60 17.84 5.32
N SER A 24 -12.11 18.69 6.22
CA SER A 24 -11.63 18.30 7.56
C SER A 24 -12.73 17.63 8.39
N TRP A 25 -13.93 18.20 8.38
CA TRP A 25 -15.11 17.62 9.02
C TRP A 25 -15.46 16.26 8.41
N SER A 26 -15.52 16.16 7.08
CA SER A 26 -15.83 14.90 6.40
C SER A 26 -14.84 13.79 6.77
N CYS A 27 -13.55 14.11 6.85
CA CYS A 27 -12.50 13.19 7.29
C CYS A 27 -12.67 12.79 8.76
N SER A 28 -12.84 13.77 9.65
CA SER A 28 -12.90 13.56 11.10
C SER A 28 -14.04 12.64 11.52
N PHE A 29 -15.16 12.69 10.79
CA PHE A 29 -16.36 11.91 11.08
C PHE A 29 -16.54 10.69 10.15
N ASN A 30 -15.56 10.34 9.32
CA ASN A 30 -15.63 9.23 8.36
C ASN A 30 -16.88 9.30 7.46
N ILE A 31 -17.25 10.50 7.03
CA ILE A 31 -18.43 10.72 6.19
C ILE A 31 -18.17 10.10 4.81
N THR A 32 -19.10 9.27 4.36
CA THR A 32 -19.00 8.65 3.02
C THR A 32 -19.10 9.71 1.92
N LEU A 33 -18.42 9.48 0.78
CA LEU A 33 -18.52 10.39 -0.37
C LEU A 33 -19.97 10.56 -0.86
N THR A 34 -20.82 9.54 -0.70
CA THR A 34 -22.24 9.61 -1.03
C THR A 34 -22.99 10.57 -0.10
N ALA A 35 -22.75 10.48 1.21
CA ALA A 35 -23.33 11.39 2.19
C ALA A 35 -22.83 12.83 1.98
N LEU A 36 -21.54 13.02 1.71
CA LEU A 36 -20.98 14.32 1.38
C LEU A 36 -21.56 14.88 0.07
N ALA A 37 -21.81 14.04 -0.96
CA ALA A 37 -22.47 14.47 -2.20
C ALA A 37 -23.90 14.96 -1.95
N ALA A 38 -24.66 14.23 -1.12
CA ALA A 38 -26.00 14.63 -0.73
C ALA A 38 -25.99 15.96 0.03
N LEU A 39 -25.05 16.14 0.96
CA LEU A 39 -24.86 17.38 1.71
C LEU A 39 -24.49 18.55 0.78
N LEU A 40 -23.55 18.36 -0.14
CA LEU A 40 -23.16 19.38 -1.12
C LEU A 40 -24.34 19.78 -2.02
N THR A 41 -25.23 18.85 -2.35
CA THR A 41 -26.45 19.16 -3.12
C THR A 41 -27.37 20.12 -2.36
N ILE A 42 -27.46 19.98 -1.03
CA ILE A 42 -28.24 20.89 -0.18
C ILE A 42 -27.53 22.23 -0.04
N LEU A 43 -26.24 22.22 0.31
CA LEU A 43 -25.44 23.45 0.53
C LEU A 43 -25.36 24.32 -0.73
N ARG A 44 -25.31 23.70 -1.92
CA ARG A 44 -25.30 24.41 -3.20
C ARG A 44 -26.56 25.19 -3.52
N LYS A 45 -27.68 24.95 -2.83
CA LYS A 45 -28.87 25.79 -2.95
C LYS A 45 -28.65 27.18 -2.34
N ILE A 46 -27.78 27.26 -1.35
CA ILE A 46 -27.43 28.49 -0.63
C ILE A 46 -26.14 29.08 -1.21
N ARG A 47 -25.19 28.21 -1.60
CA ARG A 47 -23.86 28.58 -2.13
C ARG A 47 -23.55 27.83 -3.43
N PRO A 48 -24.02 28.33 -4.59
CA PRO A 48 -23.88 27.65 -5.89
C PRO A 48 -22.43 27.45 -6.36
N ASP A 49 -21.54 28.26 -5.81
CA ASP A 49 -20.10 28.36 -6.00
C ASP A 49 -19.31 27.20 -5.37
N LEU A 50 -19.91 26.45 -4.42
CA LEU A 50 -19.25 25.27 -3.84
C LEU A 50 -18.96 24.17 -4.87
N PRO A 51 -17.93 23.34 -4.67
CA PRO A 51 -17.66 22.22 -5.57
C PRO A 51 -18.85 21.26 -5.68
N LYS A 52 -19.15 20.80 -6.90
CA LYS A 52 -20.22 19.78 -7.13
C LYS A 52 -19.83 18.43 -6.55
N SER A 53 -18.52 18.14 -6.61
CA SER A 53 -17.96 16.82 -6.37
C SER A 53 -17.31 16.77 -5.00
N PRO A 54 -17.70 15.81 -4.14
CA PRO A 54 -16.97 15.49 -2.91
C PRO A 54 -15.46 15.33 -3.14
N LYS A 55 -15.04 14.78 -4.28
CA LYS A 55 -13.62 14.59 -4.61
C LYS A 55 -12.86 15.90 -4.74
N THR A 56 -13.53 16.95 -5.22
CA THR A 56 -12.95 18.29 -5.37
C THR A 56 -12.86 18.99 -4.01
N VAL A 57 -13.82 18.76 -3.11
CA VAL A 57 -13.74 19.22 -1.70
C VAL A 57 -12.56 18.56 -1.00
N MET A 58 -12.37 17.25 -1.22
CA MET A 58 -11.33 16.46 -0.55
C MET A 58 -9.93 16.63 -1.15
N GLN A 59 -9.72 17.57 -2.10
CA GLN A 59 -8.45 17.95 -2.75
C GLN A 59 -7.38 16.84 -2.75
N SER A 60 -7.72 15.67 -3.29
CA SER A 60 -6.79 14.55 -3.24
C SER A 60 -5.72 14.76 -4.33
N GLU A 61 -4.59 15.38 -3.98
CA GLU A 61 -3.37 15.38 -4.81
C GLU A 61 -2.79 13.96 -4.83
N ILE A 62 -3.44 13.10 -5.61
CA ILE A 62 -3.03 11.72 -5.78
C ILE A 62 -2.04 11.70 -6.95
N TYR A 63 -0.78 11.36 -6.68
CA TYR A 63 0.18 11.08 -7.73
C TYR A 63 -0.27 9.86 -8.53
N LYS A 64 -0.77 10.11 -9.74
CA LYS A 64 -1.19 9.08 -10.70
C LYS A 64 -0.14 8.96 -11.78
N LYS A 65 0.43 7.77 -11.91
CA LYS A 65 1.27 7.42 -13.05
C LYS A 65 0.43 6.58 -14.01
N GLU A 66 0.08 7.15 -15.15
CA GLU A 66 -0.56 6.41 -16.24
C GLU A 66 0.52 5.72 -17.08
N VAL A 67 0.37 4.41 -17.27
CA VAL A 67 1.24 3.61 -18.13
C VAL A 67 0.32 2.78 -19.00
N ARG A 68 0.31 3.03 -20.32
CA ARG A 68 -0.48 2.33 -21.38
C ARG A 68 -1.42 1.24 -20.86
N ASP A 69 -2.73 1.52 -20.86
CA ASP A 69 -3.82 0.63 -20.42
C ASP A 69 -3.76 0.14 -18.96
N SER A 70 -2.96 0.82 -18.13
CA SER A 70 -2.90 0.63 -16.68
C SER A 70 -2.71 1.95 -15.94
N SER A 71 -3.14 1.96 -14.68
CA SER A 71 -3.00 3.09 -13.77
C SER A 71 -2.29 2.61 -12.51
N TYR A 72 -1.34 3.41 -12.05
CA TYR A 72 -0.64 3.18 -10.80
C TYR A 72 -0.74 4.43 -9.93
N CYS A 73 -0.99 4.21 -8.66
CA CYS A 73 -1.16 5.24 -7.66
C CYS A 73 -0.35 4.87 -6.42
N TYR A 74 0.50 5.77 -5.97
CA TYR A 74 1.27 5.61 -4.74
C TYR A 74 0.76 6.58 -3.68
N PHE A 75 0.35 6.05 -2.53
CA PHE A 75 -0.18 6.81 -1.40
C PHE A 75 0.87 7.07 -0.32
N GLY A 76 1.89 6.21 -0.24
CA GLY A 76 3.00 6.35 0.69
C GLY A 76 2.80 5.60 2.02
N ILE A 77 3.86 4.94 2.46
CA ILE A 77 3.93 4.23 3.74
C ILE A 77 3.94 5.24 4.89
N LYS A 78 4.78 6.29 4.79
CA LYS A 78 4.94 7.33 5.81
C LYS A 78 3.63 8.05 6.07
N GLN A 79 2.92 8.45 5.01
CA GLN A 79 1.64 9.14 5.13
C GLN A 79 0.62 8.25 5.84
N GLY A 80 0.54 6.98 5.48
CA GLY A 80 -0.34 6.02 6.14
C GLY A 80 -0.02 5.82 7.62
N ILE A 81 1.27 5.73 7.99
CA ILE A 81 1.71 5.63 9.38
C ILE A 81 1.36 6.90 10.17
N VAL A 82 1.66 8.09 9.64
CA VAL A 82 1.36 9.37 10.32
C VAL A 82 -0.15 9.54 10.54
N ASN A 83 -0.97 9.19 9.54
CA ASN A 83 -2.42 9.20 9.68
C ASN A 83 -2.87 8.22 10.77
N ARG A 84 -2.27 7.04 10.82
CA ARG A 84 -2.60 6.02 11.84
C ARG A 84 -2.17 6.45 13.24
N LEU A 85 -0.98 6.99 13.40
CA LEU A 85 -0.49 7.55 14.66
C LEU A 85 -1.41 8.67 15.16
N SER A 86 -1.83 9.58 14.28
CA SER A 86 -2.77 10.65 14.62
C SER A 86 -4.10 10.11 15.15
N GLN A 87 -4.65 9.06 14.51
CA GLN A 87 -5.87 8.40 14.98
C GLN A 87 -5.69 7.71 16.34
N LEU A 88 -4.55 7.07 16.58
CA LEU A 88 -4.26 6.38 17.84
C LEU A 88 -4.08 7.39 18.98
N VAL A 89 -3.35 8.48 18.75
CA VAL A 89 -3.18 9.55 19.74
C VAL A 89 -4.51 10.24 20.06
N ALA A 90 -5.35 10.50 19.06
CA ALA A 90 -6.68 11.06 19.27
C ALA A 90 -7.58 10.15 20.14
N LYS A 91 -7.34 8.83 20.13
CA LYS A 91 -8.03 7.85 20.98
C LYS A 91 -7.36 7.66 22.36
N GLY A 92 -6.30 8.41 22.66
CA GLY A 92 -5.54 8.30 23.91
C GLY A 92 -4.66 7.04 23.99
N THR A 93 -4.36 6.41 22.85
CA THR A 93 -3.57 5.17 22.80
C THR A 93 -2.08 5.48 22.73
N THR A 94 -1.29 4.91 23.64
CA THR A 94 0.17 5.02 23.63
C THR A 94 0.76 4.06 22.61
N VAL A 95 1.66 4.53 21.74
CA VAL A 95 2.28 3.70 20.69
C VAL A 95 3.75 3.44 21.04
N ASN A 96 4.20 2.20 20.86
CA ASN A 96 5.61 1.85 21.03
C ASN A 96 6.48 2.59 20.01
N GLN A 97 7.70 2.94 20.42
CA GLN A 97 8.68 3.57 19.54
C GLN A 97 9.12 2.65 18.39
N VAL A 98 8.92 1.34 18.51
CA VAL A 98 9.15 0.39 17.42
C VAL A 98 7.81 0.05 16.79
N ILE A 99 7.65 0.42 15.52
CA ILE A 99 6.46 0.13 14.72
C ILE A 99 6.75 -1.09 13.84
N MET A 100 6.00 -2.17 14.08
CA MET A 100 6.04 -3.37 13.24
C MET A 100 4.97 -3.26 12.14
N LEU A 101 5.35 -3.52 10.90
CA LEU A 101 4.49 -3.42 9.72
C LEU A 101 4.35 -4.77 9.03
N GLN A 102 3.10 -5.14 8.72
CA GLN A 102 2.81 -6.23 7.79
C GLN A 102 2.37 -5.66 6.45
N PHE A 103 2.93 -6.15 5.36
CA PHE A 103 2.50 -5.77 4.02
C PHE A 103 1.74 -6.90 3.36
N ASN A 104 0.67 -6.59 2.65
CA ASN A 104 -0.03 -7.53 1.79
C ASN A 104 0.05 -7.07 0.33
N ILE A 105 0.41 -8.00 -0.56
CA ILE A 105 0.45 -7.77 -2.00
C ILE A 105 -0.24 -8.95 -2.67
N ASP A 106 -1.36 -8.69 -3.32
CA ASP A 106 -2.16 -9.72 -3.99
C ASP A 106 -2.87 -9.15 -5.22
N GLY A 107 -3.32 -10.02 -6.12
CA GLY A 107 -4.13 -9.66 -7.29
C GLY A 107 -5.59 -10.02 -7.07
N LEU A 108 -6.49 -9.07 -7.29
CA LEU A 108 -7.94 -9.31 -7.24
C LEU A 108 -8.65 -8.85 -8.52
N PRO A 109 -9.61 -9.62 -9.04
CA PRO A 109 -10.43 -9.18 -10.17
C PRO A 109 -11.37 -8.06 -9.73
N LEU A 110 -11.42 -6.95 -10.48
CA LEU A 110 -12.35 -5.85 -10.17
C LEU A 110 -13.77 -6.13 -10.68
N PHE A 111 -13.88 -6.79 -11.83
CA PHE A 111 -15.17 -7.12 -12.44
C PHE A 111 -15.18 -8.58 -12.88
N LYS A 112 -16.33 -9.23 -12.76
CA LYS A 112 -16.49 -10.63 -13.18
C LYS A 112 -16.35 -10.83 -14.70
N SER A 113 -16.69 -9.81 -15.48
CA SER A 113 -16.74 -9.86 -16.94
C SER A 113 -15.57 -9.15 -17.63
N SER A 114 -14.69 -8.47 -16.87
CA SER A 114 -13.53 -7.78 -17.41
C SER A 114 -12.23 -8.48 -17.00
N LYS A 115 -11.19 -8.31 -17.81
CA LYS A 115 -9.83 -8.72 -17.45
C LYS A 115 -9.14 -7.75 -16.48
N ILE A 116 -9.81 -6.66 -16.13
CA ILE A 116 -9.26 -5.66 -15.20
C ILE A 116 -9.02 -6.30 -13.82
N GLN A 117 -7.77 -6.18 -13.38
CA GLN A 117 -7.25 -6.64 -12.10
C GLN A 117 -6.72 -5.45 -11.32
N LEU A 118 -6.91 -5.51 -10.00
CA LEU A 118 -6.33 -4.61 -9.03
C LEU A 118 -5.20 -5.34 -8.31
N TRP A 119 -4.09 -4.66 -8.08
CA TRP A 119 -2.95 -5.13 -7.31
C TRP A 119 -2.60 -4.09 -6.26
N PRO A 120 -3.22 -4.16 -5.07
CA PRO A 120 -2.89 -3.28 -3.96
C PRO A 120 -1.59 -3.72 -3.28
N ILE A 121 -0.88 -2.74 -2.74
CA ILE A 121 0.05 -2.93 -1.63
C ILE A 121 -0.66 -2.35 -0.41
N LEU A 122 -1.03 -3.21 0.52
CA LEU A 122 -1.67 -2.83 1.78
C LEU A 122 -0.65 -2.92 2.91
N CYS A 123 -0.77 -2.05 3.90
CA CYS A 123 0.05 -2.06 5.10
C CYS A 123 -0.83 -2.12 6.33
N LEU A 124 -0.52 -3.05 7.22
CA LEU A 124 -1.09 -3.13 8.55
C LEU A 124 0.00 -2.71 9.55
N MET A 125 -0.27 -1.61 10.26
CA MET A 125 0.52 -1.21 11.40
C MET A 125 0.12 -2.05 12.61
N GLU A 126 1.03 -2.91 13.08
CA GLU A 126 0.78 -3.69 14.28
C GLU A 126 0.79 -2.77 15.50
N HIS A 127 -0.31 -2.77 16.22
CA HIS A 127 -0.40 -2.09 17.51
C HIS A 127 -0.67 -3.13 18.60
N PHE A 128 0.21 -3.17 19.60
CA PHE A 128 0.08 -4.00 20.80
C PHE A 128 -0.08 -3.10 22.00
N ASP A 129 -1.25 -3.12 22.63
CA ASP A 129 -1.53 -2.40 23.89
C ASP A 129 -1.19 -3.22 25.14
N GLY A 130 -0.41 -4.30 24.97
CA GLY A 130 0.00 -5.20 26.03
C GLY A 130 -1.00 -6.33 26.36
N VAL A 131 -2.22 -6.32 25.79
CA VAL A 131 -3.22 -7.37 26.05
C VAL A 131 -3.81 -7.94 24.75
N VAL A 132 -4.15 -7.08 23.79
CA VAL A 132 -4.73 -7.51 22.49
C VAL A 132 -4.17 -6.63 21.38
N GLN A 133 -4.03 -7.20 20.18
CA GLN A 133 -3.80 -6.39 18.99
C GLN A 133 -5.07 -5.58 18.69
N THR A 134 -5.13 -4.35 19.20
CA THR A 134 -6.24 -3.44 18.94
C THR A 134 -6.00 -2.74 17.60
N ASN A 135 -7.06 -2.67 16.78
CA ASN A 135 -7.12 -1.93 15.51
C ASN A 135 -6.41 -2.57 14.30
N ARG A 136 -7.04 -3.61 13.71
CA ARG A 136 -6.54 -4.42 12.57
C ARG A 136 -6.86 -3.88 11.17
N GLU A 137 -7.05 -2.57 11.03
CA GLU A 137 -7.41 -1.98 9.74
C GLU A 137 -6.14 -1.68 8.92
N PRO A 138 -5.91 -2.39 7.80
CA PRO A 138 -4.83 -2.03 6.89
C PRO A 138 -5.17 -0.73 6.15
N PHE A 139 -4.13 0.02 5.77
CA PHE A 139 -4.24 1.16 4.86
C PHE A 139 -3.56 0.85 3.52
N THR A 140 -3.99 1.54 2.47
CA THR A 140 -3.43 1.38 1.13
C THR A 140 -2.13 2.17 1.00
N VAL A 141 -1.05 1.48 0.61
CA VAL A 141 0.25 2.09 0.27
C VAL A 141 0.36 2.37 -1.21
N ALA A 142 -0.04 1.41 -2.03
CA ALA A 142 -0.03 1.55 -3.49
C ALA A 142 -1.20 0.81 -4.11
N LEU A 143 -1.58 1.22 -5.31
CA LEU A 143 -2.65 0.62 -6.07
C LEU A 143 -2.31 0.59 -7.55
N TYR A 144 -2.19 -0.60 -8.10
CA TYR A 144 -2.12 -0.81 -9.54
C TYR A 144 -3.45 -1.34 -10.06
N CYS A 145 -3.92 -0.82 -11.19
CA CYS A 145 -5.11 -1.28 -11.89
C CYS A 145 -4.81 -1.40 -13.39
N GLY A 146 -5.00 -2.59 -13.96
CA GLY A 146 -4.75 -2.84 -15.38
C GLY A 146 -5.42 -4.12 -15.87
N ASN A 147 -5.33 -4.42 -17.16
CA ASN A 147 -5.92 -5.63 -17.77
C ASN A 147 -5.16 -6.94 -17.46
N SER A 148 -4.07 -6.85 -16.72
CA SER A 148 -3.25 -7.97 -16.26
C SER A 148 -2.58 -7.59 -14.94
N LYS A 149 -1.84 -8.51 -14.33
CA LYS A 149 -0.87 -8.15 -13.29
C LYS A 149 0.18 -7.16 -13.83
N PRO A 150 0.88 -6.40 -12.95
CA PRO A 150 1.92 -5.49 -13.38
C PRO A 150 2.96 -6.21 -14.23
N THR A 151 3.23 -5.68 -15.43
CA THR A 151 4.17 -6.28 -16.38
C THR A 151 5.62 -6.04 -16.00
N ASP A 152 5.90 -4.85 -15.46
CA ASP A 152 7.19 -4.49 -14.88
C ASP A 152 7.10 -4.47 -13.35
N ILE A 153 7.60 -5.54 -12.73
CA ILE A 153 7.66 -5.68 -11.27
C ILE A 153 8.59 -4.64 -10.63
N ASN A 154 9.65 -4.22 -11.33
CA ASN A 154 10.56 -3.20 -10.81
C ASN A 154 9.83 -1.87 -10.71
N ALA A 155 9.12 -1.47 -11.77
CA ALA A 155 8.33 -0.24 -11.74
C ALA A 155 7.20 -0.29 -10.70
N PHE A 156 6.55 -1.45 -10.51
CA PHE A 156 5.47 -1.62 -9.53
C PHE A 156 5.93 -1.49 -8.08
N LEU A 157 7.10 -2.07 -7.75
CA LEU A 157 7.63 -2.10 -6.39
C LEU A 157 8.63 -0.97 -6.09
N LYS A 158 9.02 -0.16 -7.08
CA LYS A 158 10.06 0.87 -6.94
C LYS A 158 9.78 1.81 -5.77
N ASP A 159 8.65 2.49 -5.81
CA ASP A 159 8.32 3.52 -4.80
C ASP A 159 8.20 2.88 -3.40
N PHE A 160 7.62 1.67 -3.33
CA PHE A 160 7.52 0.88 -2.09
C PHE A 160 8.89 0.54 -1.49
N VAL A 161 9.80 0.00 -2.32
CA VAL A 161 11.14 -0.41 -1.89
C VAL A 161 11.99 0.80 -1.50
N GLU A 162 11.91 1.90 -2.25
CA GLU A 162 12.66 3.12 -1.96
C GLU A 162 12.20 3.74 -0.64
N GLU A 163 10.89 3.90 -0.43
CA GLU A 163 10.36 4.49 0.80
C GLU A 163 10.60 3.60 2.02
N ILE A 164 10.37 2.28 1.95
CA ILE A 164 10.56 1.43 3.13
C ILE A 164 12.04 1.39 3.57
N LYS A 165 12.98 1.43 2.62
CA LYS A 165 14.41 1.49 2.95
C LYS A 165 14.75 2.79 3.69
N ASP A 166 14.29 3.92 3.17
CA ASP A 166 14.48 5.23 3.80
C ASP A 166 13.88 5.26 5.21
N LEU A 167 12.66 4.72 5.37
CA LEU A 167 11.98 4.64 6.66
C LEU A 167 12.67 3.72 7.68
N GLN A 168 13.30 2.63 7.22
CA GLN A 168 14.06 1.74 8.10
C GLN A 168 15.39 2.35 8.54
N GLU A 169 15.98 3.22 7.73
CA GLU A 169 17.23 3.91 8.04
C GLU A 169 16.99 5.14 8.92
N THR A 170 15.97 5.94 8.60
CA THR A 170 15.72 7.25 9.23
C THR A 170 14.65 7.25 10.31
N GLY A 171 13.74 6.26 10.30
CA GLY A 171 12.56 6.24 11.15
C GLY A 171 11.51 7.27 10.74
N ILE A 172 10.51 7.49 11.61
CA ILE A 172 9.48 8.52 11.42
C ILE A 172 9.43 9.41 12.65
N ILE A 173 9.51 10.73 12.44
CA ILE A 173 9.29 11.71 13.51
C ILE A 173 7.82 12.09 13.55
N PHE A 174 7.18 11.87 14.69
CA PHE A 174 5.79 12.28 14.95
C PHE A 174 5.66 12.75 16.41
N ASN A 175 5.10 13.94 16.63
CA ASN A 175 4.99 14.58 17.96
C ASN A 175 6.33 14.59 18.74
N ASN A 176 7.43 14.96 18.07
CA ASN A 176 8.79 14.97 18.60
C ASN A 176 9.33 13.61 19.11
N VAL A 177 8.66 12.51 18.77
CA VAL A 177 9.12 11.14 19.02
C VAL A 177 9.59 10.54 17.71
N CYS A 178 10.78 9.94 17.71
CA CYS A 178 11.27 9.16 16.58
C CYS A 178 10.83 7.70 16.73
N TYR A 179 10.17 7.17 15.71
CA TYR A 179 9.69 5.79 15.64
C TYR A 179 10.56 4.98 14.69
N GLU A 180 11.12 3.87 15.19
CA GLU A 180 11.83 2.88 14.40
C GLU A 180 10.82 2.03 13.59
N ILE A 181 11.11 1.80 12.32
CA ILE A 181 10.24 1.04 11.42
C ILE A 181 10.83 -0.36 11.17
N LYS A 182 10.01 -1.40 11.39
CA LYS A 182 10.37 -2.80 11.13
C LYS A 182 9.29 -3.50 10.32
N ILE A 183 9.69 -4.44 9.47
CA ILE A 183 8.78 -5.30 8.73
C ILE A 183 8.66 -6.62 9.50
N SER A 184 7.45 -6.98 9.91
CA SER A 184 7.19 -8.28 10.54
C SER A 184 6.91 -9.36 9.50
N ALA A 185 6.09 -9.06 8.47
CA ALA A 185 5.72 -10.04 7.45
C ALA A 185 5.33 -9.40 6.12
N LEU A 186 5.57 -10.15 5.04
CA LEU A 186 4.95 -9.93 3.74
C LEU A 186 3.95 -11.06 3.45
N VAL A 187 2.66 -10.75 3.57
CA VAL A 187 1.54 -11.67 3.44
C VAL A 187 1.04 -11.70 2.01
N CYS A 188 1.09 -12.86 1.38
CA CYS A 188 0.60 -13.06 0.01
C CYS A 188 0.26 -14.53 -0.22
N ASP A 189 -0.68 -14.78 -1.14
CA ASP A 189 -0.95 -16.12 -1.64
C ASP A 189 0.24 -16.66 -2.46
N THR A 190 0.20 -17.95 -2.80
CA THR A 190 1.34 -18.59 -3.47
C THR A 190 1.62 -18.01 -4.88
N PRO A 191 0.62 -17.75 -5.75
CA PRO A 191 0.81 -17.03 -7.01
C PRO A 191 1.41 -15.63 -6.87
N ALA A 192 0.88 -14.79 -5.98
CA ALA A 192 1.37 -13.43 -5.76
C ALA A 192 2.78 -13.44 -5.18
N ARG A 193 3.07 -14.36 -4.25
CA ARG A 193 4.43 -14.60 -3.73
C ARG A 193 5.42 -14.90 -4.84
N ALA A 194 5.08 -15.84 -5.73
CA ALA A 194 5.96 -16.18 -6.84
C ALA A 194 6.22 -14.98 -7.77
N PHE A 195 5.19 -14.17 -8.01
CA PHE A 195 5.29 -12.96 -8.83
C PHE A 195 6.24 -11.92 -8.22
N ILE A 196 6.03 -11.51 -6.96
CA ILE A 196 6.84 -10.47 -6.32
C ILE A 196 8.28 -10.93 -6.05
N LYS A 197 8.48 -12.24 -5.84
CA LYS A 197 9.81 -12.86 -5.69
C LYS A 197 10.51 -13.11 -7.03
N CYS A 198 9.82 -12.90 -8.16
CA CYS A 198 10.32 -13.20 -9.50
C CYS A 198 10.79 -14.66 -9.65
N ILE A 199 10.02 -15.60 -9.10
CA ILE A 199 10.29 -17.04 -9.15
C ILE A 199 9.19 -17.79 -9.88
N LYS A 200 9.46 -19.05 -10.19
CA LYS A 200 8.46 -19.96 -10.73
C LYS A 200 7.36 -20.24 -9.72
N GLY A 201 6.12 -20.30 -10.21
CA GLY A 201 4.97 -20.65 -9.39
C GLY A 201 4.99 -22.09 -8.90
N HIS A 202 4.17 -22.38 -7.90
CA HIS A 202 4.08 -23.70 -7.24
C HIS A 202 3.81 -24.88 -8.18
N SER A 203 3.18 -24.65 -9.33
CA SER A 203 2.91 -25.69 -10.33
C SER A 203 4.11 -26.03 -11.23
N ALA A 204 5.21 -25.29 -11.14
CA ALA A 204 6.40 -25.54 -11.96
C ALA A 204 7.29 -26.64 -11.36
N TYR A 205 8.01 -27.36 -12.22
CA TYR A 205 8.98 -28.37 -11.78
C TYR A 205 10.13 -27.81 -10.92
N HIS A 206 10.45 -26.53 -11.01
CA HIS A 206 11.40 -25.87 -10.10
C HIS A 206 10.65 -24.84 -9.24
N GLY A 207 9.46 -25.20 -8.75
CA GLY A 207 8.52 -24.28 -8.09
C GLY A 207 8.45 -24.38 -6.56
N CYS A 208 9.13 -25.34 -5.91
CA CYS A 208 9.18 -25.37 -4.44
C CYS A 208 9.79 -24.05 -3.97
N ASP A 209 9.17 -23.34 -3.03
CA ASP A 209 9.71 -22.07 -2.53
C ASP A 209 10.79 -22.28 -1.45
N LYS A 210 10.72 -23.40 -0.73
CA LYS A 210 11.54 -23.67 0.46
C LYS A 210 12.75 -24.58 0.19
N CYS A 211 12.76 -25.31 -0.91
CA CYS A 211 13.66 -26.45 -1.11
C CYS A 211 14.12 -26.64 -2.57
N VAL A 212 15.39 -26.94 -2.76
CA VAL A 212 16.01 -27.23 -4.06
C VAL A 212 15.72 -28.67 -4.44
N GLN A 213 14.52 -28.91 -4.98
CA GLN A 213 14.14 -30.20 -5.55
C GLN A 213 13.38 -30.00 -6.87
N HIS A 214 13.46 -31.01 -7.72
CA HIS A 214 12.67 -31.09 -8.93
C HIS A 214 11.28 -31.65 -8.60
N GLY A 215 10.24 -30.98 -9.07
CA GLY A 215 8.86 -31.38 -8.88
C GLY A 215 8.53 -32.65 -9.64
N PHE A 216 7.59 -33.42 -9.10
CA PHE A 216 7.04 -34.61 -9.73
C PHE A 216 5.58 -34.38 -10.10
N TYR A 217 5.20 -34.72 -11.33
CA TYR A 217 3.83 -34.55 -11.78
C TYR A 217 2.99 -35.80 -11.46
N ALA A 218 1.98 -35.63 -10.61
CA ALA A 218 1.01 -36.66 -10.22
C ALA A 218 -0.41 -36.06 -10.22
N GLY A 219 -0.90 -35.65 -11.40
CA GLY A 219 -2.14 -34.85 -11.56
C GLY A 219 -1.97 -33.38 -11.14
N ARG A 220 -1.00 -33.11 -10.27
CA ARG A 220 -0.46 -31.79 -9.91
C ARG A 220 1.05 -31.92 -9.68
N THR A 221 1.79 -30.83 -9.76
CA THR A 221 3.21 -30.82 -9.38
C THR A 221 3.32 -30.95 -7.87
N THR A 222 4.14 -31.89 -7.41
CA THR A 222 4.39 -32.21 -6.00
C THR A 222 5.89 -32.21 -5.71
N PHE A 223 6.24 -32.03 -4.44
CA PHE A 223 7.62 -31.94 -3.97
C PHE A 223 7.82 -32.95 -2.81
N PRO A 224 7.87 -34.27 -3.11
CA PRO A 224 7.83 -35.31 -2.09
C PRO A 224 9.16 -35.55 -1.39
N GLU A 225 10.26 -34.99 -1.88
CA GLU A 225 11.59 -35.24 -1.33
C GLU A 225 11.75 -34.57 0.05
N THR A 226 12.09 -35.37 1.07
CA THR A 226 12.25 -34.91 2.45
C THR A 226 13.69 -34.50 2.80
N GLY A 227 14.67 -35.02 2.06
CA GLY A 227 16.11 -34.74 2.25
C GLY A 227 16.66 -33.64 1.34
N ALA A 228 15.79 -32.94 0.60
CA ALA A 228 16.20 -31.91 -0.34
C ALA A 228 16.89 -30.73 0.38
N ALA A 229 17.93 -30.17 -0.24
CA ALA A 229 18.61 -29.00 0.28
C ALA A 229 17.62 -27.83 0.44
N LEU A 230 17.59 -27.21 1.62
CA LEU A 230 16.74 -26.04 1.85
C LEU A 230 17.32 -24.81 1.15
N ARG A 231 16.43 -23.96 0.64
CA ARG A 231 16.84 -22.61 0.24
C ARG A 231 17.11 -21.79 1.49
N THR A 232 18.08 -20.90 1.37
CA THR A 232 18.42 -19.88 2.35
C THR A 232 18.32 -18.50 1.70
N ASP A 233 18.23 -17.45 2.51
CA ASP A 233 18.21 -16.08 2.01
C ASP A 233 19.45 -15.78 1.14
N SER A 234 20.64 -16.24 1.55
CA SER A 234 21.87 -16.12 0.78
C SER A 234 21.79 -16.86 -0.56
N SER A 235 21.29 -18.10 -0.57
CA SER A 235 21.15 -18.88 -1.82
C SER A 235 20.17 -18.23 -2.81
N PHE A 236 19.13 -17.57 -2.29
CA PHE A 236 18.14 -16.86 -3.09
C PHE A 236 18.74 -15.56 -3.66
N LEU A 237 19.46 -14.79 -2.84
CA LEU A 237 20.13 -13.55 -3.25
C LEU A 237 21.16 -13.80 -4.36
N GLU A 238 21.91 -14.89 -4.24
CA GLU A 238 22.89 -15.34 -5.23
C GLU A 238 22.25 -16.04 -6.44
N MET A 239 20.92 -16.27 -6.42
CA MET A 239 20.17 -17.00 -7.45
C MET A 239 20.81 -18.35 -7.84
N LYS A 240 21.29 -19.12 -6.84
CA LYS A 240 22.02 -20.38 -7.08
C LYS A 240 21.22 -21.37 -7.93
N ASP A 241 19.91 -21.46 -7.71
CA ASP A 241 18.99 -22.28 -8.51
C ASP A 241 18.42 -21.46 -9.67
N GLN A 242 19.19 -21.27 -10.74
CA GLN A 242 18.77 -20.47 -11.91
C GLN A 242 17.43 -20.93 -12.50
N LYS A 243 17.09 -22.22 -12.40
CA LYS A 243 15.84 -22.75 -12.92
C LYS A 243 14.64 -22.36 -12.06
N HIS A 244 14.83 -21.90 -10.84
CA HIS A 244 13.76 -21.40 -9.96
C HIS A 244 13.41 -19.93 -10.23
N HIS A 245 14.35 -19.13 -10.72
CA HIS A 245 14.20 -17.69 -10.87
C HIS A 245 13.81 -17.29 -12.31
N TYR A 246 12.96 -16.28 -12.43
CA TYR A 246 12.77 -15.51 -13.68
C TYR A 246 13.67 -14.26 -13.72
N GLY A 247 14.10 -13.78 -12.57
CA GLY A 247 14.97 -12.61 -12.43
C GLY A 247 15.19 -12.26 -10.96
N LYS A 248 15.89 -11.14 -10.72
CA LYS A 248 16.15 -10.63 -9.37
C LYS A 248 14.94 -9.81 -8.90
N SER A 249 14.36 -10.19 -7.76
CA SER A 249 13.24 -9.44 -7.16
C SER A 249 13.72 -8.08 -6.64
N PRO A 250 12.95 -6.99 -6.83
CA PRO A 250 13.24 -5.70 -6.20
C PRO A 250 13.29 -5.77 -4.67
N LEU A 251 12.55 -6.70 -4.07
CA LEU A 251 12.44 -6.86 -2.61
C LEU A 251 13.77 -7.23 -1.94
N VAL A 252 14.72 -7.81 -2.67
CA VAL A 252 16.06 -8.13 -2.15
C VAL A 252 16.87 -6.88 -1.74
N ALA A 253 16.44 -5.70 -2.18
CA ALA A 253 17.07 -4.44 -1.80
C ALA A 253 16.69 -3.98 -0.39
N ILE A 254 15.68 -4.60 0.25
CA ILE A 254 15.24 -4.31 1.61
C ILE A 254 16.07 -5.18 2.58
N PRO A 255 17.01 -4.61 3.36
CA PRO A 255 17.97 -5.41 4.12
C PRO A 255 17.34 -6.30 5.20
N SER A 256 16.22 -5.87 5.79
CA SER A 256 15.56 -6.63 6.86
C SER A 256 14.62 -7.73 6.36
N LEU A 257 14.46 -7.88 5.04
CA LEU A 257 13.45 -8.76 4.46
C LEU A 257 14.10 -10.05 3.93
N GLY A 258 13.97 -11.13 4.71
CA GLY A 258 14.42 -12.46 4.30
C GLY A 258 13.54 -13.06 3.20
N MET A 259 14.08 -13.30 2.01
CA MET A 259 13.28 -13.85 0.90
C MET A 259 12.82 -15.29 1.13
N ILE A 260 13.43 -16.03 2.06
CA ILE A 260 13.06 -17.40 2.42
C ILE A 260 12.60 -17.51 3.88
N SER A 261 13.23 -16.75 4.79
CA SER A 261 13.02 -16.82 6.25
C SER A 261 11.82 -16.03 6.78
N GLN A 262 11.13 -15.25 5.93
CA GLN A 262 9.83 -14.62 6.24
C GLN A 262 8.72 -15.64 6.52
#